data_AF-E1ZL68-F1
#
_entry.id   AF-E1ZL68-F1
#
_cell.length_a   1.000
_cell.length_b   1.000
_cell.length_c   1.000
_cell.angle_alpha   90.00
_cell.angle_beta   90.00
_cell.angle_gamma   90.00
#
_symmetry.space_group_name_H-M   'P 1'
#
loop_
_entity.id
_entity.type
_entity.pdbx_description
1 polymer ?
#
loop_
_entity_poly.entity_id
_entity_poly.type
_entity_poly.pdbx_seq_one_letter_code
_entity_poly.pdbx_strand_id
1 'polypeptide(L)'
;VAAIERLYTNSASLHGDAVLSFMRALCAVSQEELHPNQPGERPRVTLLQKVVECAYHNQARIRLVWSRLWSVVAQHLVSAACHTDAYVAMYAVDALRQLAAKLLDRAELARFTHQGEALRPF
;
A
#
# COMPACT_ATOMS: atom_id res chain seq x y z
N VAL A 1 8.35 8.01 -19.42
CA VAL A 1 7.78 6.76 -18.88
C VAL A 1 8.83 5.95 -18.09
N ALA A 2 9.97 5.56 -18.66
CA ALA A 2 10.96 4.71 -17.97
C ALA A 2 11.55 5.29 -16.66
N ALA A 3 11.73 6.61 -16.55
CA ALA A 3 12.27 7.22 -15.33
C ALA A 3 11.32 7.15 -14.13
N ILE A 4 10.00 7.23 -14.38
CA ILE A 4 8.97 7.18 -13.34
C ILE A 4 8.83 5.75 -12.81
N GLU A 5 8.88 4.75 -13.69
CA GLU A 5 8.86 3.34 -13.28
C GLU A 5 10.07 2.98 -12.41
N ARG A 6 11.26 3.47 -12.77
CA ARG A 6 12.47 3.29 -11.96
C ARG A 6 12.33 3.84 -10.55
N LEU A 7 11.58 4.93 -10.35
CA LEU A 7 11.37 5.51 -9.03
C LEU A 7 10.60 4.55 -8.11
N TYR A 8 9.58 3.88 -8.61
CA TYR A 8 8.84 2.87 -7.84
C TYR A 8 9.67 1.63 -7.56
N THR A 9 10.40 1.11 -8.55
CA THR A 9 11.27 -0.06 -8.37
C THR A 9 12.42 0.24 -7.39
N ASN A 10 13.00 1.43 -7.46
CA ASN A 10 14.09 1.84 -6.56
C ASN A 10 13.61 2.18 -5.14
N SER A 11 12.32 2.17 -4.84
CA SER A 11 11.84 2.36 -3.47
C SER A 11 12.44 1.34 -2.50
N ALA A 12 12.80 0.14 -2.97
CA ALA A 12 13.48 -0.90 -2.20
C ALA A 12 14.92 -0.53 -1.76
N SER A 13 15.61 0.37 -2.48
CA SER A 13 16.97 0.79 -2.12
C SER A 13 17.00 1.97 -1.13
N LEU A 14 15.85 2.60 -0.86
CA LEU A 14 15.75 3.67 0.13
C LEU A 14 15.99 3.13 1.55
N HIS A 15 16.58 3.94 2.43
CA HIS A 15 16.68 3.60 3.85
C HIS A 15 15.30 3.65 4.54
N GLY A 16 15.19 3.08 5.75
CA GLY A 16 13.92 2.85 6.43
C GLY A 16 12.99 4.07 6.55
N ASP A 17 13.51 5.22 6.97
CA ASP A 17 12.70 6.44 7.07
C ASP A 17 12.40 7.07 5.70
N ALA A 18 13.32 6.99 4.74
CA ALA A 18 13.10 7.53 3.40
C ALA A 18 12.00 6.77 2.66
N VAL A 19 11.98 5.43 2.75
CA VAL A 19 10.88 4.64 2.15
C VAL A 19 9.54 4.95 2.81
N LEU A 20 9.53 5.22 4.11
CA LEU A 20 8.30 5.55 4.82
C LEU A 20 7.75 6.92 4.38
N SER A 21 8.62 7.93 4.28
CA SER A 21 8.26 9.25 3.75
C SER A 21 7.78 9.16 2.29
N PHE A 22 8.47 8.36 1.47
CA PHE A 22 8.08 8.08 0.10
C PHE A 22 6.67 7.46 0.02
N MET A 23 6.40 6.40 0.78
CA MET A 23 5.10 5.74 0.77
C MET A 23 3.97 6.63 1.27
N ARG A 24 4.21 7.48 2.28
CA ARG A 24 3.23 8.46 2.75
C ARG A 24 2.88 9.47 1.66
N ALA A 25 3.89 10.03 0.99
CA ALA A 25 3.68 10.96 -0.11
C ALA A 25 2.94 10.29 -1.27
N LEU A 26 3.29 9.06 -1.62
CA LEU A 26 2.61 8.30 -2.68
C LEU A 26 1.15 8.02 -2.34
N CYS A 27 0.84 7.66 -1.09
CA CYS A 27 -0.55 7.48 -0.64
C CYS A 27 -1.33 8.81 -0.69
N ALA A 28 -0.73 9.92 -0.28
CA ALA A 28 -1.37 11.23 -0.33
C ALA A 28 -1.76 11.64 -1.76
N VAL A 29 -0.83 11.55 -2.72
CA VAL A 29 -1.12 11.88 -4.13
C VAL A 29 -2.07 10.85 -4.76
N SER A 30 -1.98 9.58 -4.35
CA SER A 30 -2.98 8.58 -4.74
C SER A 30 -4.37 8.96 -4.23
N GLN A 31 -4.52 9.53 -3.04
CA GLN A 31 -5.81 9.96 -2.51
C GLN A 31 -6.41 11.09 -3.35
N GLU A 32 -5.59 12.06 -3.75
CA GLU A 32 -6.00 13.14 -4.64
C GLU A 32 -6.44 12.61 -6.01
N GLU A 33 -5.76 11.59 -6.55
CA GLU A 33 -6.13 10.96 -7.81
C GLU A 33 -7.48 10.22 -7.76
N LEU A 34 -7.82 9.66 -6.60
CA LEU A 34 -9.09 8.97 -6.37
C LEU A 34 -10.28 9.93 -6.26
N HIS A 35 -10.05 11.20 -5.92
CA HIS A 35 -11.09 12.22 -5.76
C HIS A 35 -10.95 13.31 -6.81
N PRO A 36 -11.62 13.17 -7.96
CA PRO A 36 -11.53 14.16 -9.02
C PRO A 36 -12.05 15.51 -8.56
N ASN A 37 -11.33 16.57 -8.92
CA ASN A 37 -11.65 17.93 -8.49
C ASN A 37 -12.47 18.72 -9.53
N GLN A 38 -12.71 18.13 -10.70
CA GLN A 38 -13.46 18.76 -11.80
C GLN A 38 -14.73 17.98 -12.17
N PRO A 39 -15.81 18.67 -12.56
CA PRO A 39 -17.02 18.02 -13.06
C PRO A 39 -16.73 17.16 -14.29
N GLY A 40 -17.15 15.89 -14.25
CA GLY A 40 -17.00 14.94 -15.36
C GLY A 40 -15.70 14.14 -15.36
N GLU A 41 -14.75 14.45 -14.48
CA GLU A 41 -13.60 13.58 -14.25
C GLU A 41 -14.01 12.32 -13.47
N ARG A 42 -13.32 11.21 -13.75
CA ARG A 42 -13.54 9.93 -13.06
C ARG A 42 -12.34 9.59 -12.17
N PRO A 43 -12.54 8.91 -11.03
CA PRO A 43 -11.44 8.38 -10.23
C PRO A 43 -10.48 7.55 -11.06
N ARG A 44 -9.18 7.70 -10.82
CA ARG A 44 -8.15 6.87 -11.47
C ARG A 44 -7.41 6.10 -10.40
N VAL A 45 -7.10 4.84 -10.70
CA VAL A 45 -6.43 3.92 -9.77
C VAL A 45 -4.94 3.76 -10.06
N THR A 46 -4.35 4.60 -10.92
CA THR A 46 -2.98 4.42 -11.41
C THR A 46 -1.98 4.52 -10.27
N LEU A 47 -2.09 5.53 -9.41
CA LEU A 47 -1.23 5.69 -8.25
C LEU A 47 -1.59 4.71 -7.13
N LEU A 48 -2.86 4.32 -7.01
CA LEU A 48 -3.27 3.24 -6.11
C LEU A 48 -2.59 1.91 -6.48
N GLN A 49 -2.50 1.61 -7.78
CA GLN A 49 -1.72 0.47 -8.29
C GLN A 49 -0.24 0.59 -7.93
N LYS A 50 0.35 1.79 -8.03
CA LYS A 50 1.76 2.03 -7.65
C LYS A 50 2.01 1.92 -6.15
N VAL A 51 1.06 2.28 -5.29
CA VAL A 51 1.13 2.00 -3.85
C VAL A 51 1.26 0.49 -3.61
N VAL A 52 0.40 -0.31 -4.24
CA VAL A 52 0.42 -1.77 -4.11
C VAL A 52 1.72 -2.36 -4.64
N GLU A 53 2.17 -1.92 -5.81
CA GLU A 53 3.44 -2.36 -6.41
C GLU A 53 4.63 -2.06 -5.50
N CYS A 54 4.71 -0.84 -4.95
CA CYS A 54 5.77 -0.47 -4.01
C CYS A 54 5.70 -1.27 -2.71
N ALA A 55 4.51 -1.61 -2.21
CA ALA A 55 4.37 -2.50 -1.06
C ALA A 55 4.99 -3.87 -1.34
N TYR A 56 4.80 -4.43 -2.53
CA TYR A 56 5.44 -5.68 -2.95
C TYR A 56 6.96 -5.56 -3.07
N HIS A 57 7.48 -4.47 -3.65
CA HIS A 57 8.94 -4.26 -3.75
C HIS A 57 9.61 -4.15 -2.38
N ASN A 58 8.89 -3.66 -1.38
CA ASN A 58 9.42 -3.42 -0.03
C ASN A 58 9.10 -4.54 0.97
N GLN A 59 8.46 -5.63 0.54
CA GLN A 59 8.05 -6.72 1.43
C GLN A 59 9.23 -7.33 2.18
N ALA A 60 10.42 -7.44 1.58
CA ALA A 60 11.61 -8.07 2.17
C ALA A 60 12.33 -7.25 3.25
N ARG A 61 11.83 -6.07 3.60
CA ARG A 61 12.44 -5.23 4.65
C ARG A 61 12.34 -5.86 6.04
N ILE A 62 13.22 -5.42 6.94
CA ILE A 62 13.17 -5.81 8.35
C ILE A 62 11.80 -5.53 8.97
N ARG A 63 11.37 -6.39 9.90
CA ARG A 63 10.02 -6.40 10.46
C ARG A 63 9.54 -5.04 11.00
N LEU A 64 10.43 -4.29 11.66
CA LEU A 64 10.10 -2.97 12.22
C LEU A 64 9.73 -1.96 11.13
N VAL A 65 10.55 -1.85 10.08
CA VAL A 65 10.30 -0.92 8.97
C VAL A 65 9.07 -1.36 8.19
N TRP A 66 8.98 -2.66 7.93
CA TRP A 66 7.84 -3.24 7.22
C TRP A 66 6.51 -3.02 7.96
N SER A 67 6.47 -3.19 9.28
CA SER A 67 5.27 -2.92 10.09
C SER A 67 4.80 -1.47 9.96
N ARG A 68 5.74 -0.51 9.97
CA ARG A 68 5.42 0.92 9.77
C ARG A 68 4.92 1.20 8.35
N LEU A 69 5.54 0.59 7.33
CA LEU A 69 5.09 0.71 5.94
C LEU A 69 3.69 0.12 5.76
N TRP A 70 3.45 -1.07 6.32
CA TRP A 70 2.16 -1.73 6.27
C TRP A 70 1.07 -0.87 6.90
N SER A 71 1.33 -0.25 8.06
CA SER A 71 0.36 0.65 8.69
C SER A 71 -0.07 1.79 7.77
N VAL A 72 0.84 2.36 6.98
CA VAL A 72 0.52 3.43 6.02
C VAL A 72 -0.29 2.88 4.83
N VAL A 73 0.18 1.78 4.24
CA VAL A 73 -0.46 1.18 3.05
C VAL A 73 -1.85 0.63 3.38
N ALA A 74 -1.99 -0.07 4.49
CA ALA A 74 -3.27 -0.67 4.90
C ALA A 74 -4.32 0.40 5.19
N GLN A 75 -3.96 1.49 5.88
CA GLN A 75 -4.87 2.62 6.12
C GLN A 75 -5.36 3.23 4.80
N HIS A 76 -4.46 3.43 3.83
CA HIS A 76 -4.81 3.94 2.51
C HIS A 76 -5.75 2.99 1.75
N LEU A 77 -5.44 1.69 1.73
CA LEU A 77 -6.27 0.68 1.07
C LEU A 77 -7.64 0.53 1.72
N VAL A 78 -7.73 0.61 3.05
CA VAL A 78 -9.03 0.59 3.77
C VAL A 78 -9.87 1.81 3.39
N SER A 79 -9.27 3.00 3.33
CA SER A 79 -9.99 4.19 2.89
C SER A 79 -10.47 4.07 1.44
N ALA A 80 -9.63 3.54 0.54
CA ALA A 80 -10.00 3.33 -0.86
C ALA A 80 -11.05 2.22 -1.02
N ALA A 81 -11.07 1.21 -0.14
CA ALA A 81 -12.07 0.15 -0.13
C ALA A 81 -13.47 0.68 0.22
N CYS A 82 -13.55 1.81 0.93
CA CYS A 82 -14.81 2.50 1.24
C CYS A 82 -15.20 3.56 0.19
N HIS A 83 -14.52 3.62 -0.95
CA HIS A 83 -14.77 4.61 -1.98
C HIS A 83 -16.16 4.40 -2.64
N THR A 84 -16.82 5.49 -3.04
CA THR A 84 -18.17 5.45 -3.64
C THR A 84 -18.18 4.83 -5.04
N ASP A 85 -17.09 5.01 -5.78
CA ASP A 85 -16.85 4.31 -7.04
C ASP A 85 -16.51 2.83 -6.78
N ALA A 86 -17.38 1.93 -7.26
CA ALA A 86 -17.24 0.49 -7.05
C ALA A 86 -15.96 -0.09 -7.63
N TYR A 87 -15.42 0.46 -8.72
CA TYR A 87 -14.19 -0.04 -9.31
C TYR A 87 -12.99 0.23 -8.39
N VAL A 88 -12.93 1.43 -7.80
CA VAL A 88 -11.91 1.77 -6.79
C VAL A 88 -12.04 0.85 -5.58
N ALA A 89 -13.24 0.71 -5.04
CA ALA A 89 -13.51 -0.10 -3.85
C ALA A 89 -13.11 -1.57 -4.06
N MET A 90 -13.53 -2.18 -5.17
CA MET A 90 -13.20 -3.58 -5.50
C MET A 90 -11.70 -3.77 -5.69
N TYR A 91 -11.02 -2.85 -6.37
CA TYR A 91 -9.57 -2.92 -6.54
C TYR A 91 -8.84 -2.90 -5.19
N ALA A 92 -9.22 -1.98 -4.30
CA ALA A 92 -8.60 -1.83 -2.99
C ALA A 92 -8.84 -3.05 -2.08
N VAL A 93 -10.05 -3.60 -2.07
CA VAL A 93 -10.38 -4.83 -1.33
C VAL A 93 -9.51 -6.01 -1.80
N ASP A 94 -9.40 -6.20 -3.11
CA ASP A 94 -8.61 -7.31 -3.65
C ASP A 94 -7.11 -7.11 -3.37
N ALA A 95 -6.59 -5.89 -3.54
CA ALA A 95 -5.20 -5.57 -3.21
C ALA A 95 -4.88 -5.83 -1.73
N LEU A 96 -5.77 -5.42 -0.83
CA LEU A 96 -5.63 -5.65 0.62
C LEU A 96 -5.62 -7.16 0.92
N ARG A 97 -6.52 -7.92 0.31
CA ARG A 97 -6.57 -9.39 0.44
C ARG A 97 -5.27 -10.04 -0.02
N GLN A 98 -4.75 -9.66 -1.19
CA GLN A 98 -3.52 -10.25 -1.73
C GLN A 98 -2.29 -9.93 -0.85
N LEU A 99 -2.15 -8.68 -0.40
CA LEU A 99 -1.05 -8.28 0.48
C LEU A 99 -1.14 -8.93 1.86
N ALA A 100 -2.35 -9.02 2.44
CA ALA A 100 -2.59 -9.69 3.71
C ALA A 100 -2.27 -11.19 3.65
N ALA A 101 -2.61 -11.88 2.56
CA ALA A 101 -2.22 -13.27 2.36
C ALA A 101 -0.70 -13.45 2.40
N LYS A 102 0.06 -12.56 1.74
CA LYS A 102 1.54 -12.58 1.77
C LYS A 102 2.14 -12.30 3.14
N LEU A 103 1.47 -11.48 3.95
CA LEU A 103 1.87 -11.24 5.34
C LEU A 103 1.74 -12.51 6.18
N LEU A 104 0.63 -13.24 6.01
CA LEU A 104 0.37 -14.50 6.69
C LEU A 104 1.37 -15.58 6.27
N ASP A 105 1.69 -15.71 4.99
CA ASP A 105 2.72 -16.65 4.51
C ASP A 105 4.08 -16.43 5.20
N ARG A 106 4.44 -15.17 5.48
CA ARG A 106 5.67 -14.83 6.21
C ARG A 106 5.58 -15.07 7.72
N ALA A 107 4.38 -14.91 8.28
CA ALA A 107 4.10 -15.17 9.68
C ALA A 107 4.17 -16.66 10.01
N GLU A 108 3.72 -17.54 9.11
CA GLU A 108 3.77 -19.00 9.33
C GLU A 108 5.21 -19.56 9.39
N LEU A 109 6.19 -18.86 8.80
CA LEU A 109 7.61 -19.18 8.93
C LEU A 109 8.26 -18.67 10.23
N ALA A 110 7.54 -17.87 11.02
CA ALA A 110 8.00 -17.35 12.30
C ALA A 110 7.12 -17.89 13.43
N ARG A 111 7.44 -19.11 13.92
CA ARG A 111 7.12 -19.47 15.32
C ARG A 111 7.50 -18.27 16.19
N PHE A 112 6.56 -17.74 16.99
CA PHE A 112 6.71 -16.86 18.18
C PHE A 112 5.69 -15.70 18.24
N THR A 113 4.59 -15.98 18.96
CA THR A 113 3.95 -15.24 20.08
C THR A 113 3.64 -13.73 20.04
N HIS A 114 3.97 -12.95 19.01
CA HIS A 114 3.64 -11.51 19.03
C HIS A 114 3.14 -10.98 17.69
N GLN A 115 2.00 -11.46 17.21
CA GLN A 115 1.34 -10.94 16.00
C GLN A 115 -0.16 -10.70 16.20
N GLY A 116 -0.52 -9.99 17.28
CA GLY A 116 -1.89 -9.48 17.46
C GLY A 116 -2.19 -8.23 16.63
N GLU A 117 -1.18 -7.48 16.18
CA GLU A 117 -1.39 -6.19 15.49
C GLU A 117 -1.64 -6.33 13.98
N ALA A 118 -1.14 -7.39 13.33
CA ALA A 118 -1.33 -7.57 11.90
C ALA A 118 -2.75 -8.04 11.51
N LEU A 119 -3.47 -8.62 12.47
CA LEU A 119 -4.80 -9.22 12.30
C LEU A 119 -5.87 -8.55 13.15
N ARG A 120 -5.58 -7.39 13.74
CA ARG A 120 -6.59 -6.66 14.50
C ARG A 120 -7.73 -6.28 13.53
N PRO A 121 -8.98 -6.61 13.84
CA PRO A 121 -10.10 -6.15 13.03
C PRO A 121 -10.07 -4.63 12.97
N PHE A 122 -10.22 -4.10 11.76
CA PHE A 122 -10.25 -2.68 11.44
C PHE A 122 -11.35 -1.96 12.22
#